data_AF-A0A833WL83-F1
#
_entry.id   AF-A0A833WL83-F1
#
_cell.length_a   1.000
_cell.length_b   1.000
_cell.length_c   1.000
_cell.angle_alpha   90.00
_cell.angle_beta   90.00
_cell.angle_gamma   90.00
#
_symmetry.space_group_name_H-M   'P 1'
#
loop_
_entity.id
_entity.type
_entity.pdbx_description
1 polymer ?
#
loop_
_entity_poly.entity_id
_entity_poly.type
_entity_poly.pdbx_seq_one_letter_code
_entity_poly.pdbx_strand_id
1 'polypeptide(L)'
;MAIARHHLTIQEKNQLRAHHRERPELTQEQLREWVHDNFGKWIGRSTIGKIASMPEELCANPTAKRIQSGRYPEMEAELYEYIMIKQSEEQSEELLRDDQPILSEGRLWTKANEILTRIRGPSQSVSLGWVQRFKKRHGLHRSQRTVKMHTEVENTVAITSDLVETVVTAKNIALLEQDREKQSSSKRTRDESDGTEVEDELSLIPAPKKVASTSPKLAGRKQFVSADDILLLSQVLETKPWAYPQIMDGWQEVCRQLRQHSNFNLDKTAGACQARVVLLLDHLRAGNSIALRKSGTSQEYERKRELLAEVQAKISAFEEFQEDLRKRRGEPTPSFNVTQHDAAVAKVGEVAAAIAVAEATGEADRDGQRRLELLEIKMERELAEQRRYADEQVRQLERLQRAQLEAQQNQHAQLLATIQQQQAMMLDLIKSVAAHSKKD
;
A
#
# COMPACT_ATOMS: atom_id res chain seq x y z
N MET A 1 -3.42 -20.70 22.22
CA MET A 1 -3.11 -19.85 21.05
C MET A 1 -3.06 -20.75 19.81
N ALA A 2 -3.70 -20.38 18.71
CA ALA A 2 -3.63 -21.17 17.49
C ALA A 2 -2.24 -20.99 16.86
N ILE A 3 -1.46 -22.08 16.77
CA ILE A 3 -0.16 -22.07 16.09
C ILE A 3 -0.43 -21.71 14.62
N ALA A 4 0.09 -20.57 14.18
CA ALA A 4 -0.01 -20.16 12.78
C ALA A 4 0.69 -21.20 11.90
N ARG A 5 -0.01 -21.69 10.87
CA ARG A 5 0.57 -22.67 9.94
C ARG A 5 1.59 -21.98 9.04
N HIS A 6 2.81 -22.47 9.02
CA HIS A 6 3.85 -21.99 8.10
C HIS A 6 3.59 -22.50 6.67
N HIS A 7 3.93 -21.67 5.68
CA HIS A 7 3.77 -21.98 4.26
C HIS A 7 5.04 -21.60 3.49
N LEU A 8 5.51 -22.50 2.62
CA LEU A 8 6.61 -22.20 1.69
C LEU A 8 6.12 -21.44 0.46
N THR A 9 6.97 -20.54 -0.03
CA THR A 9 6.88 -19.94 -1.36
C THR A 9 7.22 -20.97 -2.44
N ILE A 10 6.91 -20.68 -3.69
CA ILE A 10 7.25 -21.56 -4.83
C ILE A 10 8.77 -21.68 -4.97
N GLN A 11 9.51 -20.59 -4.75
CA GLN A 11 10.97 -20.60 -4.74
C GLN A 11 11.52 -21.52 -3.66
N GLU A 12 11.04 -21.40 -2.42
CA GLU A 12 11.47 -22.25 -1.30
C GLU A 12 11.13 -23.73 -1.54
N LYS A 13 9.97 -24.02 -2.15
CA LYS A 13 9.62 -25.38 -2.57
C LYS A 13 10.56 -25.91 -3.64
N ASN A 14 10.94 -25.09 -4.63
CA ASN A 14 11.87 -25.49 -5.68
C ASN A 14 13.28 -25.71 -5.13
N GLN A 15 13.75 -24.88 -4.20
CA GLN A 15 15.02 -25.08 -3.49
C GLN A 15 15.02 -26.39 -2.68
N LEU A 16 13.92 -26.68 -1.96
CA LEU A 16 13.75 -27.95 -1.26
C LEU A 16 13.78 -29.15 -2.24
N ARG A 17 13.12 -29.03 -3.40
CA ARG A 17 13.15 -30.07 -4.45
C ARG A 17 14.54 -30.29 -5.01
N ALA A 18 15.27 -29.20 -5.30
CA ALA A 18 16.65 -29.27 -5.78
C ALA A 18 17.55 -29.97 -4.74
N HIS A 19 17.44 -29.57 -3.48
CA HIS A 19 18.18 -30.17 -2.37
C HIS A 19 17.87 -31.67 -2.21
N HIS A 20 16.60 -32.09 -2.33
CA HIS A 20 16.23 -33.50 -2.29
C HIS A 20 16.68 -34.28 -3.54
N ARG A 21 16.75 -33.63 -4.70
CA ARG A 21 17.24 -34.24 -5.94
C ARG A 21 18.75 -34.52 -5.88
N GLU A 22 19.50 -33.64 -5.21
CA GLU A 22 20.93 -33.81 -4.93
C GLU A 22 21.20 -34.86 -3.85
N ARG A 23 20.26 -35.04 -2.92
CA ARG A 23 20.38 -35.93 -1.75
C ARG A 23 19.11 -36.77 -1.52
N PRO A 24 18.83 -37.75 -2.40
CA PRO A 24 17.61 -38.57 -2.33
C PRO A 24 17.54 -39.48 -1.09
N GLU A 25 18.66 -39.70 -0.40
CA GLU A 25 18.78 -40.48 0.83
C GLU A 25 18.24 -39.76 2.08
N LEU A 26 17.99 -38.45 2.00
CA LEU A 26 17.52 -37.68 3.14
C LEU A 26 16.11 -38.08 3.55
N THR A 27 15.94 -38.30 4.85
CA THR A 27 14.63 -38.57 5.43
C THR A 27 13.76 -37.31 5.42
N GLN A 28 12.44 -37.50 5.49
CA GLN A 28 11.49 -36.37 5.59
C GLN A 28 11.72 -35.50 6.83
N GLU A 29 12.32 -36.05 7.89
CA GLU A 29 12.67 -35.31 9.10
C GLU A 29 13.86 -34.39 8.86
N GLN A 30 14.93 -34.90 8.22
CA GLN A 30 16.10 -34.12 7.87
C GLN A 30 15.78 -33.01 6.86
N LEU A 31 14.91 -33.29 5.88
CA LEU A 31 14.41 -32.27 4.96
C LEU A 31 13.61 -31.18 5.69
N ARG A 32 12.87 -31.55 6.76
CA ARG A 32 12.13 -30.58 7.57
C ARG A 32 13.07 -29.70 8.37
N GLU A 33 14.10 -30.27 8.98
CA GLU A 33 15.14 -29.54 9.72
C GLU A 33 15.84 -28.55 8.80
N TRP A 34 16.25 -28.98 7.60
CA TRP A 34 16.84 -28.11 6.59
C TRP A 34 15.94 -26.92 6.20
N VAL A 35 14.63 -27.14 6.04
CA VAL A 35 13.65 -26.06 5.77
C VAL A 35 13.55 -25.09 6.94
N HIS A 36 13.64 -25.59 8.17
CA HIS A 36 13.64 -24.74 9.35
C HIS A 36 14.91 -23.91 9.44
N ASP A 37 16.07 -24.51 9.18
CA ASP A 37 17.36 -23.84 9.31
C ASP A 37 17.56 -22.78 8.22
N ASN A 38 17.08 -23.04 6.99
CA ASN A 38 17.24 -22.08 5.89
C ASN A 38 16.13 -21.02 5.81
N PHE A 39 14.90 -21.34 6.23
CA PHE A 39 13.76 -20.43 6.04
C PHE A 39 13.05 -20.05 7.34
N GLY A 40 13.46 -20.58 8.49
CA GLY A 40 12.80 -20.36 9.78
C GLY A 40 11.39 -20.93 9.88
N LYS A 41 11.01 -21.85 8.99
CA LYS A 41 9.62 -22.34 8.83
C LYS A 41 9.48 -23.79 9.26
N TRP A 42 8.62 -24.06 10.25
CA TRP A 42 8.34 -25.43 10.67
C TRP A 42 7.12 -26.01 9.96
N ILE A 43 7.33 -27.06 9.14
CA ILE A 43 6.31 -27.65 8.27
C ILE A 43 6.12 -29.13 8.60
N GLY A 44 4.89 -29.64 8.49
CA GLY A 44 4.62 -31.05 8.77
C GLY A 44 5.36 -32.00 7.82
N ARG A 45 5.89 -33.11 8.35
CA ARG A 45 6.60 -34.16 7.60
C ARG A 45 5.90 -34.60 6.31
N SER A 46 4.59 -34.84 6.39
CA SER A 46 3.78 -35.24 5.23
C SER A 46 3.74 -34.18 4.12
N THR A 47 3.80 -32.90 4.49
CA THR A 47 3.83 -31.78 3.54
C THR A 47 5.19 -31.68 2.88
N ILE A 48 6.28 -31.86 3.64
CA ILE A 48 7.66 -31.92 3.11
C ILE A 48 7.78 -33.05 2.08
N GLY A 49 7.36 -34.26 2.43
CA GLY A 49 7.37 -35.40 1.52
C GLY A 49 6.60 -35.12 0.22
N LYS A 50 5.41 -34.52 0.32
CA LYS A 50 4.59 -34.16 -0.85
C LYS A 50 5.24 -33.08 -1.73
N ILE A 51 5.93 -32.11 -1.15
CA ILE A 51 6.62 -31.06 -1.91
C ILE A 51 7.82 -31.65 -2.64
N ALA A 52 8.62 -32.47 -1.95
CA ALA A 52 9.84 -33.08 -2.49
C ALA A 52 9.56 -34.09 -3.62
N SER A 53 8.42 -34.79 -3.57
CA SER A 53 8.02 -35.75 -4.60
C SER A 53 7.38 -35.11 -5.84
N MET A 54 7.01 -33.83 -5.76
CA MET A 54 6.38 -33.12 -6.88
C MET A 54 7.41 -32.52 -7.83
N PRO A 55 7.10 -32.45 -9.15
CA PRO A 55 7.98 -31.82 -10.11
C PRO A 55 8.15 -30.33 -9.81
N GLU A 56 9.19 -29.74 -10.42
CA GLU A 56 9.50 -28.33 -10.26
C GLU A 56 8.36 -27.45 -10.77
N GLU A 57 8.00 -26.45 -9.97
CA GLU A 57 6.92 -25.54 -10.29
C GLU A 57 7.47 -24.32 -11.02
N LEU A 58 7.17 -24.19 -12.32
CA LEU A 58 7.45 -22.99 -13.09
C LEU A 58 6.35 -21.96 -12.81
N CYS A 59 6.66 -20.94 -12.02
CA CYS A 59 5.75 -19.84 -11.73
C CYS A 59 6.39 -18.49 -12.03
N ALA A 60 5.64 -17.61 -12.69
CA ALA A 60 6.06 -16.24 -12.96
C ALA A 60 6.34 -15.44 -11.67
N ASN A 61 5.72 -15.82 -10.54
CA ASN A 61 6.01 -15.21 -9.23
C ASN A 61 6.67 -16.22 -8.26
N PRO A 62 8.00 -16.15 -8.06
CA PRO A 62 8.71 -17.05 -7.15
C PRO A 62 8.30 -16.88 -5.69
N THR A 63 7.86 -15.68 -5.28
CA THR A 63 7.46 -15.38 -3.90
C THR A 63 6.02 -15.80 -3.58
N ALA A 64 5.27 -16.34 -4.54
CA ALA A 64 3.91 -16.79 -4.31
C ALA A 64 3.87 -18.07 -3.48
N LYS A 65 2.89 -18.21 -2.57
CA LYS A 65 2.71 -19.44 -1.75
C LYS A 65 2.00 -20.57 -2.51
N ARG A 66 1.29 -20.23 -3.59
CA ARG A 66 0.46 -21.12 -4.41
C ARG A 66 0.39 -20.59 -5.84
N ILE A 67 0.34 -21.50 -6.80
CA ILE A 67 0.01 -21.18 -8.19
C ILE A 67 -1.49 -20.90 -8.26
N GLN A 68 -1.88 -19.71 -8.73
CA GLN A 68 -3.26 -19.37 -8.99
C GLN A 68 -3.41 -18.93 -10.44
N SER A 69 -4.23 -19.64 -11.20
CA SER A 69 -4.70 -19.18 -12.50
C SER A 69 -5.84 -18.18 -12.33
N GLY A 70 -5.91 -17.19 -13.22
CA GLY A 70 -7.09 -16.33 -13.28
C GLY A 70 -8.25 -16.87 -14.07
N ARG A 71 -9.25 -16.00 -14.21
CA ARG A 71 -10.44 -16.26 -15.01
C ARG A 71 -10.11 -16.50 -16.50
N TYR A 72 -8.99 -15.94 -16.98
CA TYR A 72 -8.61 -15.95 -18.39
C TYR A 72 -7.13 -16.35 -18.54
N PRO A 73 -6.77 -17.62 -18.32
CA PRO A 73 -5.36 -18.06 -18.26
C PRO A 73 -4.62 -17.88 -19.59
N GLU A 74 -5.27 -18.12 -20.73
CA GLU A 74 -4.66 -17.97 -22.07
C GLU A 74 -4.28 -16.50 -22.35
N MET A 75 -5.19 -15.57 -22.10
CA MET A 75 -4.95 -14.13 -22.21
C MET A 75 -3.88 -13.66 -21.21
N GLU A 76 -3.83 -14.23 -20.00
CA GLU A 76 -2.79 -13.93 -19.01
C GLU A 76 -1.40 -14.36 -19.49
N ALA A 77 -1.29 -15.54 -20.11
CA ALA A 77 -0.03 -16.05 -20.65
C ALA A 77 0.49 -15.14 -21.78
N GLU A 78 -0.36 -14.79 -22.74
CA GLU A 78 0.02 -13.93 -23.85
C GLU A 78 0.37 -12.50 -23.40
N LEU A 79 -0.40 -11.94 -22.45
CA LEU A 79 -0.08 -10.63 -21.90
C LEU A 79 1.27 -10.64 -21.17
N TYR A 80 1.59 -11.73 -20.48
CA TYR A 80 2.88 -11.88 -19.81
C TYR A 80 4.03 -12.02 -20.81
N GLU A 81 3.87 -12.82 -21.86
CA GLU A 81 4.84 -12.96 -22.94
C GLU A 81 5.11 -11.63 -23.65
N TYR A 82 4.07 -10.85 -23.94
CA TYR A 82 4.21 -9.49 -24.48
C TYR A 82 5.09 -8.59 -23.60
N ILE A 83 4.93 -8.66 -22.27
CA ILE A 83 5.77 -7.90 -21.33
C ILE A 83 7.22 -8.38 -21.40
N MET A 84 7.46 -9.69 -21.43
CA MET A 84 8.82 -10.24 -21.50
C MET A 84 9.53 -9.85 -22.80
N ILE A 85 8.85 -9.94 -23.96
CA ILE A 85 9.41 -9.55 -25.26
C ILE A 85 9.80 -8.08 -25.24
N LYS A 86 8.90 -7.21 -24.80
CA LYS A 86 9.19 -5.78 -24.75
C LYS A 86 10.29 -5.42 -23.75
N GLN A 87 10.39 -6.16 -22.64
CA GLN A 87 11.52 -6.03 -21.71
C GLN A 87 12.85 -6.45 -22.35
N SER A 88 12.86 -7.48 -23.20
CA SER A 88 14.06 -7.88 -23.93
C SER A 88 14.45 -6.91 -25.05
N GLU A 89 13.47 -6.24 -25.67
CA GLU A 89 13.70 -5.22 -26.70
C GLU A 89 14.22 -3.89 -26.14
N GLU A 90 13.84 -3.53 -24.90
CA GLU A 90 14.24 -2.28 -24.23
C GLU A 90 15.57 -2.39 -23.45
N GLN A 91 16.42 -3.41 -23.72
CA GLN A 91 17.74 -3.56 -23.09
C GLN A 91 18.72 -2.44 -23.48
N SER A 92 18.60 -1.29 -22.81
CA SER A 92 19.74 -0.59 -22.20
C SER A 92 19.71 -0.97 -20.72
N GLU A 93 20.87 -1.19 -20.10
CA GLU A 93 21.10 -1.82 -18.79
C GLU A 93 20.51 -1.11 -17.55
N GLU A 94 19.32 -0.51 -17.65
CA GLU A 94 18.68 0.20 -16.57
C GLU A 94 17.47 -0.57 -16.04
N LEU A 95 17.70 -1.20 -14.88
CA LEU A 95 16.75 -1.93 -14.06
C LEU A 95 15.38 -1.25 -14.00
N LEU A 96 14.32 -2.07 -14.06
CA LEU A 96 12.90 -1.69 -14.04
C LEU A 96 12.58 -0.58 -13.02
N ARG A 97 12.68 0.68 -13.44
CA ARG A 97 12.21 1.81 -12.63
C ARG A 97 10.69 1.83 -12.59
N ASP A 98 10.14 2.31 -11.47
CA ASP A 98 8.70 2.33 -11.20
C ASP A 98 7.89 3.12 -12.25
N ASP A 99 8.57 3.96 -13.03
CA ASP A 99 8.02 4.86 -14.03
C ASP A 99 7.99 4.25 -15.44
N GLN A 100 8.38 2.98 -15.60
CA GLN A 100 8.39 2.36 -16.92
C GLN A 100 6.96 2.31 -17.52
N PRO A 101 6.74 2.93 -18.70
CA PRO A 101 5.42 3.03 -19.32
C PRO A 101 4.77 1.67 -19.60
N ILE A 102 5.57 0.61 -19.75
CA ILE A 102 5.09 -0.75 -20.03
C ILE A 102 4.34 -1.40 -18.87
N LEU A 103 4.68 -1.04 -17.62
CA LEU A 103 4.04 -1.59 -16.42
C LEU A 103 2.89 -0.71 -15.92
N SER A 104 2.55 0.35 -16.66
CA SER A 104 1.38 1.20 -16.42
C SER A 104 0.10 0.37 -16.43
N GLU A 105 -0.74 0.57 -15.41
CA GLU A 105 -2.00 -0.18 -15.27
C GLU A 105 -2.93 0.03 -16.47
N GLY A 106 -2.94 1.25 -17.03
CA GLY A 106 -3.74 1.57 -18.21
C GLY A 106 -3.27 0.84 -19.46
N ARG A 107 -1.96 0.80 -19.71
CA ARG A 107 -1.39 0.14 -20.91
C ARG A 107 -1.61 -1.37 -20.87
N LEU A 108 -1.38 -1.99 -19.70
CA LEU A 108 -1.65 -3.40 -19.49
C LEU A 108 -3.14 -3.72 -19.61
N TRP A 109 -4.03 -2.85 -19.12
CA TRP A 109 -5.46 -3.01 -19.27
C TRP A 109 -5.90 -2.98 -20.73
N THR A 110 -5.40 -2.02 -21.51
CA THR A 110 -5.70 -1.91 -22.95
C THR A 110 -5.25 -3.16 -23.68
N LYS A 111 -4.00 -3.59 -23.47
CA LYS A 111 -3.46 -4.79 -24.13
C LYS A 111 -4.20 -6.06 -23.70
N ALA A 112 -4.56 -6.19 -22.42
CA ALA A 112 -5.35 -7.31 -21.93
C ALA A 112 -6.72 -7.40 -22.62
N ASN A 113 -7.42 -6.28 -22.79
CA ASN A 113 -8.72 -6.27 -23.47
C ASN A 113 -8.62 -6.46 -24.98
N GLU A 114 -7.56 -5.99 -25.61
CA GLU A 114 -7.25 -6.29 -27.02
C GLU A 114 -7.14 -7.80 -27.22
N ILE A 115 -6.31 -8.46 -26.40
CA ILE A 115 -6.13 -9.91 -26.42
C ILE A 115 -7.46 -10.63 -26.10
N LEU A 116 -8.18 -10.18 -25.06
CA LEU A 116 -9.45 -10.80 -24.67
C LEU A 116 -10.50 -10.70 -25.77
N THR A 117 -10.57 -9.55 -26.44
CA THR A 117 -11.49 -9.33 -27.56
C THR A 117 -11.15 -10.26 -28.71
N ARG A 118 -9.87 -10.49 -28.97
CA ARG A 118 -9.42 -11.45 -29.99
C ARG A 118 -9.78 -12.90 -29.64
N ILE A 119 -9.66 -13.30 -28.37
CA ILE A 119 -9.90 -14.69 -27.93
C ILE A 119 -11.39 -14.99 -27.72
N ARG A 120 -12.17 -14.06 -27.14
CA ARG A 120 -13.56 -14.31 -26.71
C ARG A 120 -14.59 -13.32 -27.24
N GLY A 121 -14.19 -12.36 -28.08
CA GLY A 121 -15.06 -11.36 -28.68
C GLY A 121 -15.28 -10.11 -27.81
N PRO A 122 -15.94 -9.07 -28.36
CA PRO A 122 -16.04 -7.73 -27.78
C PRO A 122 -16.98 -7.62 -26.56
N SER A 123 -17.69 -8.69 -26.21
CA SER A 123 -18.65 -8.69 -25.11
C SER A 123 -18.01 -8.81 -23.73
N GLN A 124 -16.71 -9.12 -23.66
CA GLN A 124 -15.99 -9.31 -22.40
C GLN A 124 -14.86 -8.29 -22.25
N SER A 125 -14.75 -7.73 -21.04
CA SER A 125 -13.63 -6.87 -20.66
C SER A 125 -13.18 -7.19 -19.24
N VAL A 126 -11.89 -6.98 -18.98
CA VAL A 126 -11.33 -7.02 -17.64
C VAL A 126 -11.39 -5.64 -17.00
N SER A 127 -11.34 -5.59 -15.66
CA SER A 127 -11.26 -4.34 -14.90
C SER A 127 -9.80 -4.00 -14.56
N LEU A 128 -9.53 -2.76 -14.17
CA LEU A 128 -8.20 -2.37 -13.65
C LEU A 128 -7.81 -3.20 -12.41
N GLY A 129 -8.78 -3.52 -11.54
CA GLY A 129 -8.55 -4.40 -10.40
C GLY A 129 -8.17 -5.83 -10.79
N TRP A 130 -8.52 -6.29 -12.00
CA TRP A 130 -7.98 -7.53 -12.56
C TRP A 130 -6.50 -7.36 -12.92
N VAL A 131 -6.09 -6.24 -13.52
CA VAL A 131 -4.68 -5.94 -13.85
C VAL A 131 -3.81 -5.90 -12.61
N GLN A 132 -4.29 -5.31 -11.51
CA GLN A 132 -3.58 -5.33 -10.23
C GLN A 132 -3.35 -6.75 -9.71
N ARG A 133 -4.37 -7.61 -9.80
CA ARG A 133 -4.25 -9.03 -9.44
C ARG A 133 -3.31 -9.79 -10.38
N PHE A 134 -3.35 -9.50 -11.68
CA PHE A 134 -2.39 -10.00 -12.65
C PHE A 134 -0.96 -9.62 -12.26
N LYS A 135 -0.67 -8.32 -12.04
CA LYS A 135 0.66 -7.86 -11.61
C LYS A 135 1.13 -8.62 -10.36
N LYS A 136 0.26 -8.81 -9.37
CA LYS A 136 0.59 -9.53 -8.13
C LYS A 136 0.84 -11.03 -8.33
N ARG A 137 0.13 -11.67 -9.27
CA ARG A 137 0.32 -13.11 -9.60
C ARG A 137 1.57 -13.38 -10.40
N HIS A 138 2.00 -12.42 -11.21
CA HIS A 138 3.16 -12.54 -12.09
C HIS A 138 4.43 -11.88 -11.54
N GLY A 139 4.44 -11.45 -10.27
CA GLY A 139 5.64 -10.86 -9.66
C GLY A 139 5.95 -9.43 -10.12
N LEU A 140 5.06 -8.82 -10.92
CA LEU A 140 5.23 -7.50 -11.52
C LEU A 140 4.72 -6.37 -10.63
N HIS A 141 4.29 -6.67 -9.40
CA HIS A 141 3.81 -5.65 -8.47
C HIS A 141 4.98 -4.92 -7.81
N ARG A 142 4.83 -3.61 -7.58
CA ARG A 142 5.89 -2.73 -7.03
C ARG A 142 6.58 -3.34 -5.80
N SER A 143 5.80 -3.76 -4.81
CA SER A 143 6.32 -4.33 -3.56
C SER A 143 7.01 -5.69 -3.72
N GLN A 144 6.80 -6.41 -4.83
CA GLN A 144 7.42 -7.70 -5.09
C GLN A 144 8.74 -7.52 -5.86
N ARG A 145 8.81 -6.50 -6.73
CA ARG A 145 10.03 -6.14 -7.44
C ARG A 145 11.08 -5.57 -6.51
N THR A 146 10.70 -4.72 -5.55
CA THR A 146 11.63 -4.18 -4.54
C THR A 146 12.26 -5.29 -3.70
N VAL A 147 11.48 -6.31 -3.31
CA VAL A 147 12.00 -7.48 -2.58
C VAL A 147 12.96 -8.29 -3.46
N LYS A 148 12.64 -8.50 -4.74
CA LYS A 148 13.54 -9.17 -5.68
C LYS A 148 14.89 -8.43 -5.80
N MET A 149 14.89 -7.10 -5.82
CA MET A 149 16.13 -6.30 -5.83
C MET A 149 16.97 -6.51 -4.57
N HIS A 150 16.36 -6.52 -3.37
CA HIS A 150 17.11 -6.78 -2.13
C HIS A 150 17.67 -8.20 -2.06
N THR A 151 16.91 -9.20 -2.49
CA THR A 151 17.37 -10.61 -2.53
C THR A 151 18.45 -10.85 -3.58
N GLU A 152 18.41 -10.17 -4.73
CA GLU A 152 19.46 -10.26 -5.76
C GLU A 152 20.76 -9.55 -5.33
N VAL A 153 20.65 -8.43 -4.60
CA VAL A 153 21.81 -7.74 -4.01
C VAL A 153 22.44 -8.56 -2.89
N GLU A 154 21.64 -9.19 -2.02
CA GLU A 154 22.18 -10.10 -0.98
C GLU A 154 22.84 -11.36 -1.57
N ASN A 155 22.28 -11.94 -2.64
CA ASN A 155 22.89 -13.10 -3.31
C ASN A 155 24.16 -12.75 -4.10
N THR A 156 24.30 -11.54 -4.63
CA THR A 156 25.53 -11.11 -5.34
C THR A 156 26.66 -10.75 -4.37
N VAL A 157 26.33 -10.24 -3.18
CA VAL A 157 27.30 -10.05 -2.09
C VAL A 157 27.74 -11.39 -1.49
N ALA A 158 26.86 -12.40 -1.44
CA ALA A 158 27.23 -13.74 -0.97
C ALA A 158 28.19 -14.50 -1.91
N ILE A 159 28.22 -14.19 -3.22
CA ILE A 159 29.07 -14.87 -4.21
C ILE A 159 30.49 -14.25 -4.29
N THR A 160 30.71 -13.05 -3.73
CA THR A 160 32.01 -12.36 -3.77
C THR A 160 32.81 -12.42 -2.46
N SER A 161 32.30 -13.10 -1.42
CA SER A 161 32.95 -13.18 -0.11
C SER A 161 33.85 -14.42 0.09
N ASP A 162 34.27 -15.08 -0.98
CA ASP A 162 35.24 -16.19 -0.91
C ASP A 162 36.61 -15.72 -1.43
N LEU A 163 37.15 -14.66 -0.83
CA LEU A 163 38.59 -14.46 -0.63
C LEU A 163 38.82 -13.31 0.37
N VAL A 164 39.72 -13.57 1.33
CA VAL A 164 40.29 -12.67 2.36
C VAL A 164 39.60 -12.73 3.73
N GLU A 165 40.17 -13.60 4.54
CA GLU A 165 40.03 -13.77 5.98
C GLU A 165 40.91 -12.74 6.72
N THR A 166 40.36 -11.83 7.56
CA THR A 166 40.92 -11.47 8.88
C THR A 166 39.98 -10.60 9.74
N VAL A 167 39.47 -11.21 10.83
CA VAL A 167 39.19 -10.71 12.20
C VAL A 167 38.89 -9.21 12.42
N VAL A 168 37.69 -8.88 12.95
CA VAL A 168 37.43 -8.23 14.26
C VAL A 168 35.93 -8.36 14.66
N THR A 169 35.74 -9.15 15.71
CA THR A 169 34.81 -9.07 16.87
C THR A 169 33.34 -8.62 16.76
N ALA A 170 32.49 -9.51 17.26
CA ALA A 170 31.04 -9.46 17.44
C ALA A 170 30.43 -8.26 18.21
N LYS A 171 29.22 -7.85 17.81
CA LYS A 171 28.03 -7.77 18.70
C LYS A 171 26.71 -7.50 17.95
N ASN A 172 25.79 -8.45 18.11
CA ASN A 172 24.32 -8.33 18.23
C ASN A 172 23.45 -7.97 17.01
N ILE A 173 22.93 -9.05 16.43
CA ILE A 173 21.52 -9.30 16.08
C ILE A 173 20.57 -8.88 17.22
N ALA A 174 19.49 -8.14 16.91
CA ALA A 174 18.13 -8.32 17.49
C ALA A 174 17.07 -7.33 16.96
N LEU A 175 15.87 -7.87 16.68
CA LEU A 175 14.53 -7.29 16.46
C LEU A 175 14.20 -6.70 15.06
N LEU A 176 13.55 -7.47 14.17
CA LEU A 176 12.10 -7.81 14.06
C LEU A 176 11.20 -6.58 13.88
N GLU A 177 10.68 -6.33 12.67
CA GLU A 177 9.43 -6.92 12.15
C GLU A 177 8.25 -6.82 13.12
N GLN A 178 7.31 -5.91 12.82
CA GLN A 178 5.94 -6.03 13.32
C GLN A 178 4.90 -5.44 12.33
N ASP A 179 4.20 -6.37 11.69
CA ASP A 179 2.76 -6.41 11.35
C ASP A 179 2.03 -5.21 10.72
N ARG A 180 1.39 -5.49 9.57
CA ARG A 180 0.02 -5.01 9.27
C ARG A 180 -0.71 -5.89 8.24
N GLU A 181 -1.29 -7.00 8.67
CA GLU A 181 -2.39 -7.68 7.96
C GLU A 181 -3.74 -7.36 8.65
N LYS A 182 -4.57 -6.52 8.02
CA LYS A 182 -6.00 -6.42 8.34
C LYS A 182 -6.79 -7.34 7.40
N GLN A 183 -7.26 -8.46 7.92
CA GLN A 183 -8.19 -9.36 7.23
C GLN A 183 -9.62 -8.85 7.34
N SER A 184 -10.25 -8.54 6.19
CA SER A 184 -11.69 -8.36 6.06
C SER A 184 -12.33 -9.73 5.76
N SER A 185 -12.87 -10.36 6.80
CA SER A 185 -13.71 -11.55 6.68
C SER A 185 -15.06 -11.18 6.06
N SER A 186 -15.34 -11.66 4.85
CA SER A 186 -16.66 -11.59 4.23
C SER A 186 -17.13 -13.01 3.95
N LYS A 187 -17.84 -13.57 4.93
CA LYS A 187 -18.47 -14.89 4.88
C LYS A 187 -19.77 -14.76 4.07
N ARG A 188 -19.82 -15.36 2.88
CA ARG A 188 -21.06 -15.57 2.12
C ARG A 188 -21.58 -16.96 2.47
N THR A 189 -22.76 -17.04 3.06
CA THR A 189 -23.58 -18.26 3.10
C THR A 189 -24.57 -18.21 1.95
N ARG A 190 -24.69 -19.35 1.29
CA ARG A 190 -25.58 -19.68 0.18
C ARG A 190 -26.71 -20.53 0.80
N ASP A 191 -27.96 -20.22 0.49
CA ASP A 191 -29.00 -21.23 0.32
C ASP A 191 -30.17 -20.70 -0.52
N GLU A 192 -30.76 -21.59 -1.32
CA GLU A 192 -31.86 -21.38 -2.27
C GLU A 192 -33.13 -22.13 -1.80
N SER A 193 -34.31 -21.60 -2.16
CA SER A 193 -35.65 -22.26 -2.27
C SER A 193 -36.30 -22.76 -0.96
N ASP A 194 -37.61 -22.82 -0.73
CA ASP A 194 -38.84 -22.75 -1.53
C ASP A 194 -40.02 -22.39 -0.56
N GLY A 195 -41.17 -21.94 -1.08
CA GLY A 195 -42.30 -21.39 -0.32
C GLY A 195 -43.26 -22.40 0.31
N THR A 196 -44.18 -21.91 1.16
CA THR A 196 -45.64 -22.24 1.21
C THR A 196 -46.31 -21.35 2.28
N GLU A 197 -47.45 -20.77 1.93
CA GLU A 197 -48.35 -19.96 2.76
C GLU A 197 -49.21 -20.82 3.70
N VAL A 198 -49.53 -20.32 4.90
CA VAL A 198 -50.89 -20.41 5.51
C VAL A 198 -51.00 -19.41 6.68
N GLU A 199 -52.13 -18.72 6.70
CA GLU A 199 -52.58 -17.74 7.71
C GLU A 199 -52.93 -18.42 9.04
N ASP A 200 -52.76 -17.72 10.19
CA ASP A 200 -53.90 -17.46 11.07
C ASP A 200 -53.68 -16.37 12.13
N GLU A 201 -54.82 -15.88 12.58
CA GLU A 201 -55.27 -14.67 13.25
C GLU A 201 -54.86 -14.44 14.75
N LEU A 202 -55.03 -13.17 15.18
CA LEU A 202 -55.25 -12.63 16.55
C LEU A 202 -54.00 -12.44 17.47
N SER A 203 -53.75 -11.30 18.13
CA SER A 203 -54.64 -10.26 18.64
C SER A 203 -53.87 -9.00 19.13
N LEU A 204 -54.66 -7.93 19.25
CA LEU A 204 -54.40 -6.53 19.62
C LEU A 204 -53.67 -6.27 20.95
N ILE A 205 -52.93 -5.14 21.03
CA ILE A 205 -53.04 -4.01 22.02
C ILE A 205 -51.86 -3.01 21.82
N PRO A 206 -52.03 -1.68 22.06
CA PRO A 206 -51.38 -0.61 21.29
C PRO A 206 -50.13 0.03 21.92
N ALA A 207 -49.38 0.73 21.06
CA ALA A 207 -48.17 1.48 21.37
C ALA A 207 -48.36 2.68 22.32
N PRO A 208 -47.36 3.02 23.16
CA PRO A 208 -47.13 4.39 23.60
C PRO A 208 -46.09 5.08 22.69
N LYS A 209 -46.44 6.29 22.23
CA LYS A 209 -45.58 7.14 21.41
C LYS A 209 -44.54 7.90 22.25
N LYS A 210 -43.31 7.92 21.72
CA LYS A 210 -42.29 8.98 21.70
C LYS A 210 -41.78 9.54 23.04
N VAL A 211 -40.49 9.30 23.28
CA VAL A 211 -39.55 10.40 23.62
C VAL A 211 -38.38 10.33 22.64
N ALA A 212 -38.09 11.45 22.01
CA ALA A 212 -37.14 11.60 20.92
C ALA A 212 -35.72 11.24 21.36
N SER A 213 -35.16 10.17 20.80
CA SER A 213 -33.72 9.96 20.72
C SER A 213 -33.28 10.27 19.29
N THR A 214 -32.27 11.13 19.20
CA THR A 214 -31.53 11.52 18.00
C THR A 214 -31.39 10.38 17.01
N SER A 215 -31.83 10.64 15.78
CA SER A 215 -31.67 9.78 14.60
C SER A 215 -30.27 9.15 14.55
N PRO A 216 -30.14 7.82 14.46
CA PRO A 216 -28.86 7.18 14.26
C PRO A 216 -28.36 7.59 12.88
N LYS A 217 -27.14 8.16 12.80
CA LYS A 217 -26.44 8.38 11.53
C LYS A 217 -26.49 7.08 10.74
N LEU A 218 -27.20 7.12 9.60
CA LEU A 218 -27.28 6.03 8.64
C LEU A 218 -25.86 5.49 8.39
N ALA A 219 -25.69 4.19 8.50
CA ALA A 219 -24.42 3.53 8.20
C ALA A 219 -23.93 3.98 6.82
N GLY A 220 -22.86 4.78 6.80
CA GLY A 220 -22.37 5.44 5.60
C GLY A 220 -22.03 4.44 4.50
N ARG A 221 -22.43 4.75 3.26
CA ARG A 221 -22.09 3.94 2.09
C ARG A 221 -20.56 3.88 1.97
N LYS A 222 -20.00 2.75 1.50
CA LYS A 222 -18.54 2.56 1.40
C LYS A 222 -17.95 2.85 0.03
N GLN A 223 -18.78 2.98 -1.01
CA GLN A 223 -18.35 3.11 -2.40
C GLN A 223 -18.83 4.43 -2.98
N PHE A 224 -17.99 5.05 -3.81
CA PHE A 224 -18.35 6.23 -4.60
C PHE A 224 -19.39 5.88 -5.66
N VAL A 225 -20.45 6.67 -5.72
CA VAL A 225 -21.38 6.70 -6.86
C VAL A 225 -21.13 7.94 -7.74
N SER A 226 -21.81 8.05 -8.88
CA SER A 226 -21.59 9.20 -9.78
C SER A 226 -21.88 10.55 -9.12
N ALA A 227 -22.91 10.66 -8.28
CA ALA A 227 -23.18 11.88 -7.52
C ALA A 227 -22.00 12.27 -6.58
N ASP A 228 -21.39 11.28 -5.91
CA ASP A 228 -20.22 11.53 -5.05
C ASP A 228 -19.00 11.96 -5.88
N ASP A 229 -18.81 11.35 -7.06
CA ASP A 229 -17.72 11.72 -7.98
C ASP A 229 -17.87 13.19 -8.45
N ILE A 230 -19.10 13.63 -8.75
CA ILE A 230 -19.38 15.01 -9.16
C ILE A 230 -19.04 15.99 -8.04
N LEU A 231 -19.46 15.69 -6.80
CA LEU A 231 -19.14 16.52 -5.63
C LEU A 231 -17.63 16.57 -5.38
N LEU A 232 -16.97 15.41 -5.43
CA LEU A 232 -15.52 15.30 -5.27
C LEU A 232 -14.77 16.15 -6.31
N LEU A 233 -15.12 16.02 -7.60
CA LEU A 233 -14.47 16.77 -8.67
C LEU A 233 -14.73 18.27 -8.58
N SER A 234 -15.95 18.67 -8.22
CA SER A 234 -16.29 20.08 -8.00
C SER A 234 -15.46 20.67 -6.85
N GLN A 235 -15.34 19.94 -5.73
CA GLN A 235 -14.53 20.39 -4.60
C GLN A 235 -13.03 20.45 -4.94
N VAL A 236 -12.54 19.53 -5.78
CA VAL A 236 -11.15 19.52 -6.24
C VAL A 236 -10.85 20.74 -7.12
N LEU A 237 -11.77 21.15 -7.99
CA LEU A 237 -11.63 22.37 -8.80
C LEU A 237 -11.61 23.64 -7.95
N GLU A 238 -12.42 23.67 -6.89
CA GLU A 238 -12.47 24.79 -5.95
C GLU A 238 -11.18 24.87 -5.10
N THR A 239 -10.79 23.75 -4.50
CA THR A 239 -9.67 23.70 -3.55
C THR A 239 -8.33 23.76 -4.27
N LYS A 240 -8.22 23.20 -5.48
CA LYS A 240 -6.98 23.12 -6.29
C LYS A 240 -5.83 22.48 -5.50
N PRO A 241 -5.95 21.20 -5.11
CA PRO A 241 -4.97 20.55 -4.24
C PRO A 241 -3.54 20.50 -4.81
N TRP A 242 -3.38 20.59 -6.13
CA TRP A 242 -2.08 20.68 -6.81
C TRP A 242 -1.36 22.03 -6.60
N ALA A 243 -2.07 23.08 -6.20
CA ALA A 243 -1.48 24.40 -5.97
C ALA A 243 -0.88 24.57 -4.57
N TYR A 244 -1.05 23.59 -3.69
CA TYR A 244 -0.50 23.61 -2.33
C TYR A 244 0.99 23.26 -2.36
N PRO A 245 1.82 23.85 -1.47
CA PRO A 245 3.23 23.48 -1.34
C PRO A 245 3.40 21.99 -1.03
N GLN A 246 2.53 21.45 -0.17
CA GLN A 246 2.39 20.03 0.07
C GLN A 246 1.04 19.57 -0.47
N ILE A 247 1.06 18.76 -1.53
CA ILE A 247 -0.15 18.30 -2.23
C ILE A 247 -1.14 17.64 -1.26
N MET A 248 -0.64 16.88 -0.27
CA MET A 248 -1.48 16.20 0.73
C MET A 248 -2.27 17.13 1.64
N ASP A 249 -1.77 18.33 1.93
CA ASP A 249 -2.53 19.32 2.71
C ASP A 249 -3.73 19.81 1.91
N GLY A 250 -3.55 20.02 0.61
CA GLY A 250 -4.64 20.34 -0.31
C GLY A 250 -5.71 19.23 -0.36
N TRP A 251 -5.29 17.95 -0.36
CA TRP A 251 -6.25 16.84 -0.33
C TRP A 251 -6.93 16.65 1.03
N GLN A 252 -6.26 16.98 2.13
CA GLN A 252 -6.89 17.03 3.45
C GLN A 252 -7.97 18.11 3.48
N GLU A 253 -7.70 19.28 2.88
CA GLU A 253 -8.67 20.36 2.75
C GLU A 253 -9.88 19.94 1.89
N VAL A 254 -9.65 19.28 0.75
CA VAL A 254 -10.74 18.69 -0.06
C VAL A 254 -11.62 17.76 0.80
N CYS A 255 -11.02 16.86 1.58
CA CYS A 255 -11.80 15.97 2.46
C CYS A 255 -12.55 16.72 3.55
N ARG A 256 -11.94 17.74 4.15
CA ARG A 256 -12.57 18.58 5.18
C ARG A 256 -13.81 19.30 4.63
N GLN A 257 -13.74 19.80 3.40
CA GLN A 257 -14.85 20.46 2.73
C GLN A 257 -15.94 19.46 2.32
N LEU A 258 -15.56 18.31 1.75
CA LEU A 258 -16.52 17.25 1.41
C LEU A 258 -17.36 16.78 2.60
N ARG A 259 -16.78 16.69 3.80
CA ARG A 259 -17.53 16.31 5.01
C ARG A 259 -18.56 17.35 5.47
N GLN A 260 -18.48 18.59 4.98
CA GLN A 260 -19.46 19.63 5.29
C GLN A 260 -20.68 19.55 4.35
N HIS A 261 -20.55 18.88 3.20
CA HIS A 261 -21.66 18.71 2.27
C HIS A 261 -22.63 17.63 2.78
N SER A 262 -23.90 18.00 3.00
CA SER A 262 -24.96 17.06 3.43
C SER A 262 -25.17 15.87 2.48
N ASN A 263 -24.78 16.06 1.22
CA ASN A 263 -24.98 15.08 0.16
C ASN A 263 -23.81 14.10 0.03
N PHE A 264 -22.69 14.34 0.74
CA PHE A 264 -21.52 13.49 0.72
C PHE A 264 -21.47 12.59 1.95
N ASN A 265 -22.01 11.37 1.83
CA ASN A 265 -22.20 10.44 2.94
C ASN A 265 -21.11 9.35 3.02
N LEU A 266 -19.89 9.67 2.61
CA LEU A 266 -18.75 8.75 2.61
C LEU A 266 -17.68 9.16 3.63
N ASP A 267 -17.29 8.23 4.50
CA ASP A 267 -16.12 8.42 5.36
C ASP A 267 -14.86 7.97 4.62
N LYS A 268 -14.19 8.94 3.97
CA LYS A 268 -12.99 8.74 3.15
C LYS A 268 -11.82 9.59 3.64
N THR A 269 -10.62 9.04 3.44
CA THR A 269 -9.35 9.73 3.71
C THR A 269 -8.92 10.54 2.48
N ALA A 270 -8.03 11.52 2.70
CA ALA A 270 -7.44 12.34 1.64
C ALA A 270 -6.85 11.48 0.51
N GLY A 271 -6.05 10.47 0.86
CA GLY A 271 -5.48 9.53 -0.12
C GLY A 271 -6.54 8.72 -0.88
N ALA A 272 -7.67 8.38 -0.26
CA ALA A 272 -8.75 7.67 -0.95
C ALA A 272 -9.49 8.58 -1.96
N CYS A 273 -9.67 9.87 -1.63
CA CYS A 273 -10.22 10.86 -2.56
C CYS A 273 -9.25 11.13 -3.72
N GLN A 274 -7.96 11.28 -3.45
CA GLN A 274 -6.93 11.43 -4.49
C GLN A 274 -6.91 10.23 -5.43
N ALA A 275 -6.81 9.01 -4.89
CA ALA A 275 -6.79 7.79 -5.69
C ALA A 275 -8.05 7.66 -6.55
N ARG A 276 -9.21 8.11 -6.05
CA ARG A 276 -10.45 8.13 -6.81
C ARG A 276 -10.38 9.08 -8.01
N VAL A 277 -9.87 10.30 -7.82
CA VAL A 277 -9.73 11.29 -8.92
C VAL A 277 -8.71 10.81 -9.96
N VAL A 278 -7.56 10.28 -9.53
CA VAL A 278 -6.56 9.71 -10.44
C VAL A 278 -7.17 8.60 -11.30
N LEU A 279 -7.90 7.68 -10.69
CA LEU A 279 -8.60 6.60 -11.41
C LEU A 279 -9.61 7.15 -12.43
N LEU A 280 -10.36 8.21 -12.10
CA LEU A 280 -11.31 8.82 -13.02
C LEU A 280 -10.62 9.53 -14.20
N LEU A 281 -9.51 10.23 -13.94
CA LEU A 281 -8.68 10.85 -14.98
C LEU A 281 -8.05 9.78 -15.90
N ASP A 282 -7.61 8.65 -15.35
CA ASP A 282 -7.11 7.51 -16.13
C ASP A 282 -8.20 6.95 -17.06
N HIS A 283 -9.43 6.81 -16.55
CA HIS A 283 -10.55 6.39 -17.39
C HIS A 283 -10.88 7.40 -18.49
N LEU A 284 -10.77 8.71 -18.23
CA LEU A 284 -10.95 9.74 -19.24
C LEU A 284 -9.87 9.65 -20.33
N ARG A 285 -8.58 9.59 -19.93
CA ARG A 285 -7.44 9.46 -20.87
C ARG A 285 -7.52 8.20 -21.71
N ALA A 286 -8.02 7.10 -21.14
CA ALA A 286 -8.21 5.83 -21.84
C ALA A 286 -9.50 5.77 -22.68
N GLY A 287 -10.31 6.83 -22.74
CA GLY A 287 -11.58 6.82 -23.47
C GLY A 287 -12.63 5.85 -22.92
N ASN A 288 -12.51 5.42 -21.65
CA ASN A 288 -13.36 4.39 -21.05
C ASN A 288 -14.71 4.97 -20.57
N SER A 289 -15.56 5.29 -21.55
CA SER A 289 -16.90 5.84 -21.32
C SER A 289 -17.80 4.91 -20.49
N ILE A 290 -17.64 3.59 -20.64
CA ILE A 290 -18.41 2.57 -19.91
C ILE A 290 -18.10 2.63 -18.41
N ALA A 291 -16.83 2.68 -18.02
CA ALA A 291 -16.44 2.76 -16.61
C ALA A 291 -16.89 4.07 -15.96
N LEU A 292 -16.78 5.18 -16.70
CA LEU A 292 -17.25 6.48 -16.23
C LEU A 292 -18.78 6.54 -16.10
N ARG A 293 -19.54 5.80 -16.92
CA ARG A 293 -21.01 5.78 -16.88
C ARG A 293 -21.60 4.77 -15.87
N LYS A 294 -20.85 3.72 -15.52
CA LYS A 294 -21.35 2.53 -14.80
C LYS A 294 -22.17 2.80 -13.52
N SER A 295 -21.97 3.94 -12.86
CA SER A 295 -22.61 4.27 -11.57
C SER A 295 -23.52 5.50 -11.62
N GLY A 296 -24.04 5.92 -12.78
CA GLY A 296 -24.91 7.10 -12.88
C GLY A 296 -25.75 7.23 -14.14
N THR A 297 -26.54 8.28 -14.18
CA THR A 297 -27.40 8.66 -15.32
C THR A 297 -26.58 9.25 -16.48
N SER A 298 -27.21 9.45 -17.66
CA SER A 298 -26.53 10.10 -18.80
C SER A 298 -26.08 11.52 -18.46
N GLN A 299 -26.93 12.28 -17.76
CA GLN A 299 -26.63 13.64 -17.33
C GLN A 299 -25.47 13.69 -16.34
N GLU A 300 -25.44 12.77 -15.37
CA GLU A 300 -24.32 12.65 -14.42
C GLU A 300 -23.02 12.27 -15.13
N TYR A 301 -23.09 11.41 -16.14
CA TYR A 301 -21.94 11.04 -16.95
C TYR A 301 -21.37 12.24 -17.72
N GLU A 302 -22.22 13.01 -18.41
CA GLU A 302 -21.83 14.22 -19.13
C GLU A 302 -21.19 15.24 -18.19
N ARG A 303 -21.86 15.53 -17.06
CA ARG A 303 -21.34 16.48 -16.07
C ARG A 303 -20.01 16.04 -15.49
N LYS A 304 -19.86 14.75 -15.18
CA LYS A 304 -18.59 14.19 -14.69
C LYS A 304 -17.48 14.31 -15.73
N ARG A 305 -17.79 14.08 -17.01
CA ARG A 305 -16.82 14.20 -18.11
C ARG A 305 -16.34 15.65 -18.27
N GLU A 306 -17.24 16.62 -18.21
CA GLU A 306 -16.89 18.05 -18.22
C GLU A 306 -15.95 18.40 -17.07
N LEU A 307 -16.32 18.02 -15.84
CA LEU A 307 -15.50 18.29 -14.66
C LEU A 307 -14.13 17.63 -14.74
N LEU A 308 -14.03 16.40 -15.24
CA LEU A 308 -12.75 15.71 -15.42
C LEU A 308 -11.87 16.41 -16.48
N ALA A 309 -12.45 16.85 -17.60
CA ALA A 309 -11.73 17.59 -18.61
C ALA A 309 -11.20 18.93 -18.05
N GLU A 310 -12.01 19.62 -17.25
CA GLU A 310 -11.60 20.86 -16.58
C GLU A 310 -10.48 20.61 -15.55
N VAL A 311 -10.62 19.60 -14.69
CA VAL A 311 -9.58 19.22 -13.72
C VAL A 311 -8.27 18.92 -14.45
N GLN A 312 -8.32 18.13 -15.52
CA GLN A 312 -7.14 17.80 -16.32
C GLN A 312 -6.50 19.05 -16.92
N ALA A 313 -7.29 19.94 -17.52
CA ALA A 313 -6.79 21.18 -18.10
C ALA A 313 -6.14 22.09 -17.05
N LYS A 314 -6.73 22.20 -15.85
CA LYS A 314 -6.18 23.03 -14.76
C LYS A 314 -4.88 22.46 -14.18
N ILE A 315 -4.77 21.13 -14.08
CA ILE A 315 -3.52 20.48 -13.64
C ILE A 315 -2.43 20.73 -14.67
N SER A 316 -2.69 20.47 -15.95
CA SER A 316 -1.68 20.67 -17.01
C SER A 316 -1.25 22.14 -17.13
N ALA A 317 -2.19 23.09 -17.05
CA ALA A 317 -1.85 24.51 -17.06
C ALA A 317 -0.99 24.93 -15.85
N PHE A 318 -1.21 24.32 -14.69
CA PHE A 318 -0.40 24.58 -13.51
C PHE A 318 1.02 23.98 -13.62
N GLU A 319 1.14 22.77 -14.17
CA GLU A 319 2.43 22.14 -14.45
C GLU A 319 3.24 22.98 -15.45
N GLU A 320 2.61 23.45 -16.53
CA GLU A 320 3.23 24.34 -17.52
C GLU A 320 3.69 25.65 -16.88
N PHE A 321 2.85 26.29 -16.05
CA PHE A 321 3.21 27.49 -15.32
C PHE A 321 4.41 27.28 -14.36
N GLN A 322 4.48 26.13 -13.67
CA GLN A 322 5.59 25.80 -12.79
C GLN A 322 6.89 25.57 -13.58
N GLU A 323 6.81 24.91 -14.73
CA GLU A 323 7.96 24.72 -15.64
C GLU A 323 8.47 26.05 -16.17
N ASP A 324 7.58 26.96 -16.57
CA ASP A 324 7.98 28.30 -17.03
C ASP A 324 8.64 29.13 -15.93
N LEU A 325 8.17 29.02 -14.69
CA LEU A 325 8.84 29.64 -13.53
C LEU A 325 10.23 29.05 -13.27
N ARG A 326 10.42 27.73 -13.47
CA ARG A 326 11.73 27.08 -13.35
C ARG A 326 12.69 27.58 -14.43
N LYS A 327 12.23 27.68 -15.67
CA LYS A 327 13.01 28.21 -16.80
C LYS A 327 13.43 29.66 -16.57
N ARG A 328 12.51 30.54 -16.17
CA ARG A 328 12.81 31.95 -15.89
C ARG A 328 13.73 32.18 -14.69
N ARG A 329 13.78 31.24 -13.73
CA ARG A 329 14.71 31.30 -12.59
C ARG A 329 16.12 30.80 -12.95
N GLY A 330 16.26 30.04 -14.04
CA GLY A 330 17.54 29.57 -14.57
C GLY A 330 18.17 30.49 -15.62
N GLU A 331 17.41 31.42 -16.20
CA GLU A 331 17.94 32.42 -17.14
C GLU A 331 18.48 33.65 -16.39
N PRO A 332 19.73 34.09 -16.65
CA PRO A 332 20.21 35.38 -16.18
C PRO A 332 19.34 36.46 -16.82
N THR A 333 18.78 37.33 -15.99
CA THR A 333 17.91 38.42 -16.43
C THR A 333 18.68 39.32 -17.42
N PRO A 334 18.18 39.59 -18.64
CA PRO A 334 18.84 40.55 -19.51
C PRO A 334 18.56 41.95 -18.96
N SER A 335 19.62 42.63 -18.52
CA SER A 335 19.55 44.01 -18.06
C SER A 335 19.09 44.92 -19.19
N PHE A 336 18.10 45.73 -18.87
CA PHE A 336 17.59 46.83 -19.69
C PHE A 336 18.70 47.85 -20.01
N ASN A 337 18.68 48.32 -21.26
CA ASN A 337 19.21 49.59 -21.81
C ASN A 337 20.69 49.77 -22.21
N VAL A 338 20.83 50.00 -23.53
CA VAL A 338 21.49 51.17 -24.17
C VAL A 338 23.01 51.08 -24.47
N THR A 339 23.28 51.04 -25.78
CA THR A 339 24.45 51.49 -26.57
C THR A 339 25.84 51.50 -25.93
N GLN A 340 26.76 50.70 -26.47
CA GLN A 340 27.78 51.17 -27.42
C GLN A 340 28.63 49.98 -27.89
N HIS A 341 28.77 49.88 -29.21
CA HIS A 341 29.81 49.10 -29.90
C HIS A 341 31.21 49.55 -29.41
N ASP A 342 32.17 48.62 -29.41
CA ASP A 342 33.64 48.78 -29.21
C ASP A 342 34.30 48.36 -27.89
N ALA A 343 33.61 47.68 -26.97
CA ALA A 343 34.25 47.05 -25.79
C ALA A 343 34.24 45.50 -25.79
N ALA A 344 33.86 44.87 -26.90
CA ALA A 344 33.57 43.43 -26.97
C ALA A 344 34.79 42.53 -27.26
N VAL A 345 35.93 43.07 -27.70
CA VAL A 345 37.09 42.22 -28.06
C VAL A 345 38.08 42.03 -26.91
N ALA A 346 38.15 42.96 -25.95
CA ALA A 346 39.05 42.85 -24.80
C ALA A 346 38.46 42.03 -23.63
N LYS A 347 37.14 42.08 -23.40
CA LYS A 347 36.50 41.35 -22.29
C LYS A 347 36.28 39.86 -22.55
N VAL A 348 36.28 39.41 -23.80
CA VAL A 348 36.16 37.98 -24.13
C VAL A 348 37.45 37.22 -23.80
N GLY A 349 38.60 37.88 -23.89
CA GLY A 349 39.89 37.30 -23.49
C GLY A 349 40.04 37.12 -21.96
N GLU A 350 39.55 38.09 -21.17
CA GLU A 350 39.60 38.02 -19.70
C GLU A 350 38.59 37.01 -19.12
N VAL A 351 37.39 36.90 -19.71
CA VAL A 351 36.38 35.94 -19.26
C VAL A 351 36.76 34.51 -19.67
N ALA A 352 37.36 34.30 -20.86
CA ALA A 352 37.87 32.99 -21.25
C ALA A 352 39.09 32.55 -20.40
N ALA A 353 39.97 33.49 -20.02
CA ALA A 353 41.06 33.21 -19.09
C ALA A 353 40.54 32.93 -17.66
N ALA A 354 39.51 33.64 -17.18
CA ALA A 354 38.90 33.38 -15.89
C ALA A 354 38.13 32.05 -15.83
N ILE A 355 37.47 31.65 -16.92
CA ILE A 355 36.80 30.34 -17.05
C ILE A 355 37.82 29.21 -17.10
N ALA A 356 38.92 29.36 -17.85
CA ALA A 356 39.99 28.37 -17.89
C ALA A 356 40.72 28.23 -16.54
N VAL A 357 40.87 29.32 -15.76
CA VAL A 357 41.44 29.29 -14.40
C VAL A 357 40.46 28.70 -13.38
N ALA A 358 39.15 28.92 -13.54
CA ALA A 358 38.10 28.30 -12.70
C ALA A 358 37.92 26.79 -12.99
N GLU A 359 38.07 26.36 -14.26
CA GLU A 359 38.12 24.94 -14.64
C GLU A 359 39.40 24.25 -14.16
N ALA A 360 40.55 24.94 -14.16
CA ALA A 360 41.82 24.37 -13.69
C ALA A 360 41.94 24.23 -12.16
N THR A 361 41.11 24.95 -11.38
CA THR A 361 41.18 24.96 -9.91
C THR A 361 40.16 24.04 -9.23
N GLY A 362 39.12 23.56 -9.95
CA GLY A 362 38.08 22.68 -9.41
C GLY A 362 37.26 23.29 -8.26
N GLU A 363 37.31 24.62 -8.08
CA GLU A 363 36.64 25.32 -6.98
C GLU A 363 35.12 25.35 -7.14
N ALA A 364 34.62 25.49 -8.37
CA ALA A 364 33.18 25.44 -8.66
C ALA A 364 32.54 24.07 -8.33
N ASP A 365 33.30 22.99 -8.51
CA ASP A 365 32.86 21.62 -8.18
C ASP A 365 32.84 21.38 -6.67
N ARG A 366 33.83 21.92 -5.93
CA ARG A 366 33.86 21.86 -4.46
C ARG A 366 32.74 22.67 -3.81
N ASP A 367 32.39 23.83 -4.36
CA ASP A 367 31.29 24.64 -3.85
C ASP A 367 29.92 24.01 -4.15
N GLY A 368 29.77 23.35 -5.30
CA GLY A 368 28.61 22.49 -5.60
C GLY A 368 28.48 21.34 -4.62
N GLN A 369 29.59 20.64 -4.34
CA GLN A 369 29.63 19.52 -3.41
C GLN A 369 29.29 19.93 -1.98
N ARG A 370 29.84 21.05 -1.48
CA ARG A 370 29.50 21.61 -0.16
C ARG A 370 28.02 21.99 -0.05
N ARG A 371 27.43 22.50 -1.13
CA ARG A 371 26.00 22.84 -1.16
C ARG A 371 25.13 21.60 -1.13
N LEU A 372 25.55 20.50 -1.77
CA LEU A 372 24.88 19.21 -1.72
C LEU A 372 24.97 18.60 -0.30
N GLU A 373 26.15 18.60 0.31
CA GLU A 373 26.37 18.12 1.69
C GLU A 373 25.50 18.89 2.71
N LEU A 374 25.38 20.21 2.56
CA LEU A 374 24.49 21.01 3.43
C LEU A 374 23.01 20.66 3.26
N LEU A 375 22.58 20.32 2.05
CA LEU A 375 21.21 19.85 1.78
C LEU A 375 20.98 18.46 2.36
N GLU A 376 21.94 17.56 2.24
CA GLU A 376 21.91 16.21 2.82
C GLU A 376 21.82 16.28 4.34
N ILE A 377 22.69 17.06 5.00
CA ILE A 377 22.66 17.28 6.46
C ILE A 377 21.31 17.87 6.90
N LYS A 378 20.74 18.79 6.12
CA LYS A 378 19.43 19.38 6.44
C LYS A 378 18.31 18.35 6.33
N MET A 379 18.34 17.53 5.27
CA MET A 379 17.38 16.46 5.04
C MET A 379 17.48 15.38 6.13
N GLU A 380 18.70 14.98 6.51
CA GLU A 380 18.95 14.03 7.59
C GLU A 380 18.43 14.54 8.94
N ARG A 381 18.65 15.82 9.25
CA ARG A 381 18.11 16.43 10.47
C ARG A 381 16.59 16.43 10.49
N GLU A 382 15.96 16.81 9.39
CA GLU A 382 14.49 16.80 9.28
C GLU A 382 13.94 15.38 9.42
N LEU A 383 14.58 14.39 8.78
CA LEU A 383 14.20 12.99 8.91
C LEU A 383 14.38 12.46 10.35
N ALA A 384 15.48 12.86 11.02
CA ALA A 384 15.74 12.51 12.40
C ALA A 384 14.71 13.13 13.36
N GLU A 385 14.27 14.37 13.11
CA GLU A 385 13.21 15.02 13.86
C GLU A 385 11.86 14.34 13.66
N GLN A 386 11.51 13.99 12.43
CA GLN A 386 10.29 13.21 12.13
C GLN A 386 10.31 11.84 12.82
N ARG A 387 11.46 11.15 12.81
CA ARG A 387 11.63 9.87 13.51
C ARG A 387 11.48 10.03 15.02
N ARG A 388 12.09 11.07 15.62
CA ARG A 388 11.93 11.37 17.05
C ARG A 388 10.47 11.67 17.41
N TYR A 389 9.77 12.42 16.56
CA TYR A 389 8.35 12.71 16.77
C TYR A 389 7.51 11.44 16.71
N ALA A 390 7.75 10.57 15.72
CA ALA A 390 7.07 9.28 15.61
C ALA A 390 7.37 8.37 16.82
N ASP A 391 8.62 8.29 17.26
CA ASP A 391 9.03 7.52 18.42
C ASP A 391 8.34 8.02 19.70
N GLU A 392 8.19 9.33 19.87
CA GLU A 392 7.50 9.90 21.03
C GLU A 392 5.99 9.57 21.00
N GLN A 393 5.35 9.57 19.83
CA GLN A 393 3.95 9.13 19.68
C GLN A 393 3.79 7.65 20.07
N VAL A 394 4.72 6.79 19.65
CA VAL A 394 4.72 5.37 20.03
C VAL A 394 4.89 5.22 21.54
N ARG A 395 5.83 5.94 22.16
CA ARG A 395 6.02 5.92 23.63
C ARG A 395 4.77 6.38 24.38
N GLN A 396 4.08 7.41 23.88
CA GLN A 396 2.83 7.87 24.48
C GLN A 396 1.76 6.78 24.42
N LEU A 397 1.61 6.12 23.27
CA LEU A 397 0.66 5.00 23.11
C LEU A 397 1.01 3.82 24.03
N GLU A 398 2.29 3.47 24.14
CA GLU A 398 2.72 2.40 25.06
C GLU A 398 2.44 2.75 26.53
N ARG A 399 2.66 4.01 26.94
CA ARG A 399 2.33 4.48 28.31
C ARG A 399 0.83 4.34 28.58
N LEU A 400 -0.01 4.74 27.63
CA LEU A 400 -1.46 4.61 27.76
C LEU A 400 -1.89 3.13 27.84
N GLN A 401 -1.30 2.27 27.01
CA GLN A 401 -1.59 0.84 27.03
C GLN A 401 -1.18 0.18 28.35
N ARG A 402 0.00 0.52 28.89
CA ARG A 402 0.46 0.02 30.21
C ARG A 402 -0.47 0.48 31.33
N ALA A 403 -0.83 1.77 31.36
CA ALA A 403 -1.77 2.31 32.35
C ALA A 403 -3.15 1.64 32.28
N GLN A 404 -3.64 1.36 31.06
CA GLN A 404 -4.91 0.65 30.88
C GLN A 404 -4.85 -0.79 31.40
N LEU A 405 -3.75 -1.51 31.13
CA LEU A 405 -3.56 -2.87 31.63
C LEU A 405 -3.48 -2.91 33.16
N GLU A 406 -2.73 -1.98 33.75
CA GLU A 406 -2.61 -1.84 35.20
C GLU A 406 -3.96 -1.50 35.86
N ALA A 407 -4.74 -0.60 35.25
CA ALA A 407 -6.09 -0.30 35.72
C ALA A 407 -7.00 -1.53 35.69
N GLN A 408 -6.94 -2.34 34.64
CA GLN A 408 -7.70 -3.60 34.56
C GLN A 408 -7.26 -4.62 35.61
N GLN A 409 -5.94 -4.77 35.83
CA GLN A 409 -5.41 -5.65 36.86
C GLN A 409 -5.84 -5.22 38.26
N ASN A 410 -5.80 -3.91 38.55
CA ASN A 410 -6.23 -3.35 39.82
C ASN A 410 -7.74 -3.57 40.05
N GLN A 411 -8.58 -3.37 39.02
CA GLN A 411 -10.00 -3.67 39.11
C GLN A 411 -10.26 -5.16 39.40
N HIS A 412 -9.55 -6.06 38.72
CA HIS A 412 -9.66 -7.50 38.96
C HIS A 412 -9.21 -7.89 40.38
N ALA A 413 -8.11 -7.31 40.87
CA ALA A 413 -7.62 -7.53 42.23
C ALA A 413 -8.62 -7.05 43.31
N GLN A 414 -9.25 -5.89 43.09
CA GLN A 414 -10.31 -5.36 43.96
C GLN A 414 -11.54 -6.29 43.99
N LEU A 415 -11.93 -6.84 42.83
CA LEU A 415 -13.04 -7.80 42.75
C LEU A 415 -12.73 -9.08 43.53
N LEU A 416 -11.51 -9.62 43.39
CA LEU A 416 -11.08 -10.80 44.16
C LEU A 416 -11.08 -10.52 45.67
N ALA A 417 -10.58 -9.36 46.09
CA ALA A 417 -10.56 -8.97 47.50
C ALA A 417 -11.97 -8.84 48.09
N THR A 418 -12.91 -8.25 47.34
CA THR A 418 -14.32 -8.16 47.76
C THR A 418 -15.00 -9.53 47.83
N ILE A 419 -14.75 -10.43 46.88
CA ILE A 419 -15.24 -11.81 46.94
C ILE A 419 -14.68 -12.53 48.18
N GLN A 420 -13.39 -12.41 48.46
CA GLN A 420 -12.77 -13.02 49.65
C GLN A 420 -13.36 -12.47 50.96
N GLN A 421 -13.60 -11.16 51.03
CA GLN A 421 -14.24 -10.54 52.19
C GLN A 421 -15.68 -11.07 52.39
N GLN A 422 -16.46 -11.20 51.30
CA GLN A 422 -17.81 -11.78 51.37
C GLN A 422 -17.79 -13.23 51.84
N GLN A 423 -16.83 -14.04 51.36
CA GLN A 423 -16.66 -15.43 51.81
C GLN A 423 -16.30 -15.51 53.30
N ALA A 424 -15.39 -14.66 53.78
CA ALA A 424 -15.02 -14.61 55.20
C ALA A 424 -16.22 -14.24 56.09
N MET A 425 -16.98 -13.22 55.70
CA MET A 425 -18.20 -12.81 56.41
C MET A 425 -19.23 -13.94 56.46
N MET A 426 -19.46 -14.64 55.35
CA MET A 426 -20.37 -15.78 55.29
C MET A 426 -19.95 -16.91 56.23
N LEU A 427 -18.65 -17.21 56.31
CA LEU A 427 -18.12 -18.23 57.23
C LEU A 427 -18.32 -17.84 58.70
N ASP A 428 -18.13 -16.57 59.05
CA ASP A 428 -18.37 -16.09 60.42
C ASP A 428 -19.86 -16.10 60.78
N LEU A 429 -20.75 -15.76 59.84
CA LEU A 429 -22.19 -15.94 59.98
C LEU A 429 -22.55 -17.42 60.25
N ILE A 430 -22.02 -18.36 59.45
CA ILE A 430 -22.26 -19.80 59.64
C ILE A 430 -21.77 -20.27 61.02
N LYS A 431 -20.57 -19.85 61.44
CA LYS A 431 -20.03 -20.19 62.77
C LYS A 431 -20.89 -19.62 63.89
N SER A 432 -21.37 -18.38 63.74
CA SER A 432 -22.22 -17.75 64.73
C SER A 432 -23.54 -18.52 64.88
N VAL A 433 -24.23 -18.86 63.80
CA VAL A 433 -25.46 -19.66 63.82
C VAL A 433 -25.22 -21.05 64.42
N ALA A 434 -24.14 -21.73 64.03
CA ALA A 434 -23.78 -23.04 64.59
C ALA A 434 -23.48 -22.99 66.11
N ALA A 435 -22.93 -21.87 66.61
CA ALA A 435 -22.69 -21.67 68.03
C ALA A 435 -23.98 -21.40 68.83
N HIS A 436 -24.96 -20.72 68.23
CA HIS A 436 -26.28 -20.52 68.83
C HIS A 436 -27.09 -21.82 68.86
N SER A 437 -27.03 -22.64 67.79
CA SER A 437 -27.70 -23.95 67.72
C SER A 437 -27.16 -25.01 68.69
N LYS A 438 -26.02 -24.79 69.34
CA LYS A 438 -25.46 -25.69 70.38
C LYS A 438 -25.82 -25.28 71.81
N LYS A 439 -26.48 -24.14 71.99
CA LYS A 439 -26.88 -23.60 73.30
C LYS A 439 -28.36 -23.84 73.64
N ASP A 440 -29.15 -24.26 72.65
CA ASP A 440 -30.47 -24.89 72.83
C ASP A 440 -30.29 -26.42 72.80
#